data_AF-A0A9W8LQG3-F1
#
_entry.id   AF-A0A9W8LQG3-F1
#
_cell.length_a   1.000
_cell.length_b   1.000
_cell.length_c   1.000
_cell.angle_alpha   90.00
_cell.angle_beta   90.00
_cell.angle_gamma   90.00
#
_symmetry.space_group_name_H-M   'P 1'
#
loop_
_entity.id
_entity.type
_entity.pdbx_description
1 polymer ?
#
loop_
_entity_poly.entity_id
_entity_poly.type
_entity_poly.pdbx_seq_one_letter_code
_entity_poly.pdbx_strand_id
1 'polypeptide(L)'
;MDEATKEIQQNELAALKAIFMDDFKDVVAKTAWNVRQAAPEFVIQVRPTDDELKGRVSVGLHVRLPMAYPRAAPQLTLENGHGLSEAQQHSALAMLKQQAETLIGGEMVYELAILLSEYITTTNSAAQVARPSFHQQMVEREQAGRQAIMEREAELRRLKQQAYVEEQEELQRRIRAEVARKQQQLLSDEQRQRHLNDVTDAVHSVAGKWAEGIQLLKFEKPILLDPQMARDGWFTTVALEESSIGDSLCTVFDAYPTDLVGASTHLSDRFTVQCFTVTALHYLKDQGRRQM
;
A
#
# COMPACT_ATOMS: atom_id res chain seq x y z
N MET A 1 -9.97 77.26 -38.93
CA MET A 1 -8.77 76.60 -38.41
C MET A 1 -7.66 77.63 -38.42
N ASP A 2 -6.89 77.75 -37.35
CA ASP A 2 -5.71 78.61 -37.31
C ASP A 2 -4.58 77.95 -38.12
N GLU A 3 -3.80 78.71 -38.88
CA GLU A 3 -2.81 78.16 -39.82
C GLU A 3 -1.71 77.40 -39.07
N ALA A 4 -1.31 77.89 -37.89
CA ALA A 4 -0.35 77.21 -37.03
C ALA A 4 -0.85 75.84 -36.54
N THR A 5 -2.14 75.72 -36.21
CA THR A 5 -2.75 74.44 -35.79
C THR A 5 -2.75 73.43 -36.94
N LYS A 6 -2.96 73.92 -38.17
CA LYS A 6 -2.95 73.09 -39.38
C LYS A 6 -1.55 72.61 -39.74
N GLU A 7 -0.55 73.48 -39.61
CA GLU A 7 0.86 73.12 -39.82
C GLU A 7 1.31 72.03 -38.83
N ILE A 8 0.96 72.15 -37.55
CA ILE A 8 1.25 71.12 -36.53
C ILE A 8 0.61 69.77 -36.92
N GLN A 9 -0.68 69.76 -37.28
CA GLN A 9 -1.36 68.52 -37.70
C GLN A 9 -0.71 67.89 -38.93
N GLN A 10 -0.28 68.70 -39.90
CA GLN A 10 0.37 68.20 -41.12
C GLN A 10 1.77 67.65 -40.85
N ASN A 11 2.53 68.31 -39.98
CA ASN A 11 3.87 67.87 -39.56
C ASN A 11 3.79 66.55 -38.79
N GLU A 12 2.90 66.44 -37.80
CA GLU A 12 2.70 65.20 -37.05
C GLU A 12 2.26 64.07 -38.00
N LEU A 13 1.29 64.33 -38.90
CA LEU A 13 0.82 63.34 -39.86
C LEU A 13 1.94 62.84 -40.78
N ALA A 14 2.80 63.74 -41.27
CA ALA A 14 3.95 63.37 -42.09
C ALA A 14 4.96 62.54 -41.30
N ALA A 15 5.22 62.89 -40.04
CA ALA A 15 6.09 62.13 -39.15
C ALA A 15 5.53 60.72 -38.89
N LEU A 16 4.23 60.61 -38.58
CA LEU A 16 3.56 59.32 -38.36
C LEU A 16 3.63 58.42 -39.60
N LYS A 17 3.40 58.98 -40.80
CA LYS A 17 3.54 58.23 -42.06
C LYS A 17 4.97 57.71 -42.26
N ALA A 18 5.98 58.51 -41.94
CA ALA A 18 7.38 58.11 -42.05
C ALA A 18 7.77 57.05 -40.99
N ILE A 19 7.24 57.16 -39.78
CA ILE A 19 7.55 56.25 -38.67
C ILE A 19 6.89 54.88 -38.86
N PHE A 20 5.58 54.87 -39.15
CA PHE A 20 4.80 53.64 -39.20
C PHE A 20 4.76 52.98 -40.58
N MET A 21 5.10 53.71 -41.65
CA MET A 21 5.21 53.18 -43.01
C MET A 21 3.99 52.31 -43.39
N ASP A 22 4.20 51.00 -43.58
CA ASP A 22 3.17 50.03 -43.98
C ASP A 22 2.06 49.85 -42.92
N ASP A 23 2.32 50.21 -41.66
CA ASP A 23 1.34 50.15 -40.57
C ASP A 23 0.43 51.38 -40.53
N PHE A 24 0.70 52.41 -41.32
CA PHE A 24 -0.14 53.60 -41.42
C PHE A 24 -1.13 53.49 -42.58
N LYS A 25 -2.43 53.72 -42.31
CA LYS A 25 -3.49 53.70 -43.33
C LYS A 25 -4.35 54.97 -43.26
N ASP A 26 -4.41 55.73 -44.35
CA ASP A 26 -5.34 56.85 -44.49
C ASP A 26 -6.79 56.33 -44.60
N VAL A 27 -7.71 56.94 -43.85
CA VAL A 27 -9.15 56.66 -44.00
C VAL A 27 -9.71 57.65 -45.02
N VAL A 28 -9.98 57.17 -46.24
CA VAL A 28 -10.55 58.01 -47.30
C VAL A 28 -12.03 58.23 -47.01
N ALA A 29 -12.40 59.46 -46.62
CA ALA A 29 -13.79 59.86 -46.51
C ALA A 29 -14.50 59.70 -47.87
N LYS A 30 -15.56 58.88 -47.93
CA LYS A 30 -16.33 58.53 -49.13
C LYS A 30 -17.17 59.67 -49.73
N THR A 31 -16.88 60.93 -49.41
CA THR A 31 -17.61 62.06 -49.98
C THR A 31 -17.01 62.41 -51.34
N ALA A 32 -17.55 61.78 -52.37
CA ALA A 32 -17.56 62.36 -53.71
C ALA A 32 -18.11 63.79 -53.60
N TRP A 33 -17.38 64.76 -54.15
CA TRP A 33 -17.68 66.20 -54.20
C TRP A 33 -17.17 67.06 -53.03
N ASN A 34 -16.10 67.83 -53.30
CA ASN A 34 -15.79 69.18 -52.82
C ASN A 34 -16.59 69.75 -51.63
N VAL A 35 -16.42 69.19 -50.43
CA VAL A 35 -16.92 69.81 -49.19
C VAL A 35 -15.79 69.85 -48.15
N ARG A 36 -15.28 71.07 -47.93
CA ARG A 36 -14.52 71.58 -46.75
C ARG A 36 -13.69 70.55 -45.98
N GLN A 37 -12.36 70.66 -46.09
CA GLN A 37 -11.32 70.11 -45.19
C GLN A 37 -11.86 69.17 -44.11
N ALA A 38 -12.07 67.91 -44.47
CA ALA A 38 -12.40 66.89 -43.49
C ALA A 38 -11.25 66.80 -42.47
N ALA A 39 -11.61 66.63 -41.19
CA ALA A 39 -10.66 66.33 -40.13
C ALA A 39 -9.76 65.14 -40.54
N PRO A 40 -8.43 65.23 -40.37
CA PRO A 40 -7.54 64.10 -40.65
C PRO A 40 -8.00 62.85 -39.88
N GLU A 41 -8.14 61.74 -40.59
CA GLU A 41 -8.62 60.46 -40.05
C GLU A 41 -7.77 59.32 -40.64
N PHE A 42 -7.24 58.47 -39.78
CA PHE A 42 -6.30 57.42 -40.17
C PHE A 42 -6.25 56.30 -39.12
N VAL A 43 -5.71 55.15 -39.51
CA VAL A 43 -5.51 53.99 -38.65
C VAL A 43 -4.01 53.68 -38.59
N ILE A 44 -3.51 53.44 -37.39
CA ILE A 44 -2.15 52.91 -37.15
C ILE A 44 -2.30 51.47 -36.66
N GLN A 45 -1.71 50.52 -37.37
CA GLN A 45 -1.62 49.13 -36.92
C GLN A 45 -0.55 49.02 -35.83
N VAL A 46 -0.97 48.92 -34.57
CA VAL A 46 -0.06 48.80 -33.44
C VAL A 46 0.22 47.32 -33.17
N ARG A 47 1.50 46.98 -33.11
CA ARG A 47 2.01 45.65 -32.74
C ARG A 47 2.75 45.71 -31.40
N PRO A 48 2.84 44.60 -30.66
CA PRO A 48 3.61 44.52 -29.43
C PRO A 48 5.09 44.89 -29.63
N THR A 49 5.72 45.34 -28.55
CA THR A 49 7.17 45.58 -28.52
C THR A 49 7.95 44.26 -28.54
N ASP A 50 7.38 43.19 -27.99
CA ASP A 50 7.94 41.83 -27.99
C ASP A 50 7.82 41.17 -29.38
N ASP A 51 8.97 40.82 -29.97
CA ASP A 51 9.09 40.21 -31.30
C ASP A 51 8.34 38.87 -31.42
N GLU A 52 8.26 38.08 -30.36
CA GLU A 52 7.54 36.79 -30.39
C GLU A 52 6.02 36.97 -30.53
N LEU A 53 5.51 38.13 -30.08
CA LEU A 53 4.09 38.46 -30.12
C LEU A 53 3.69 39.20 -31.40
N LYS A 54 4.62 39.86 -32.11
CA LYS A 54 4.33 40.66 -33.32
C LYS A 54 3.59 39.90 -34.42
N GLY A 55 3.80 38.59 -34.53
CA GLY A 55 3.10 37.73 -35.50
C GLY A 55 1.73 37.23 -35.06
N ARG A 56 1.32 37.47 -33.81
CA ARG A 56 0.11 36.88 -33.19
C ARG A 56 -0.87 37.93 -32.67
N VAL A 57 -0.37 39.11 -32.32
CA VAL A 57 -1.13 40.17 -31.68
C VAL A 57 -0.97 41.46 -32.48
N SER A 58 -2.07 42.12 -32.78
CA SER A 58 -2.06 43.44 -33.42
C SER A 58 -3.41 44.11 -33.26
N VAL A 59 -3.43 45.44 -33.10
CA VAL A 59 -4.67 46.22 -32.94
C VAL A 59 -4.62 47.48 -33.80
N GLY A 60 -5.74 47.85 -34.43
CA GLY A 60 -5.83 49.08 -35.19
C GLY A 60 -6.19 50.25 -34.28
N LEU A 61 -5.30 51.23 -34.13
CA LEU A 61 -5.57 52.50 -33.46
C LEU A 61 -6.16 53.47 -34.48
N HIS A 62 -7.47 53.65 -34.45
CA HIS A 62 -8.18 54.58 -35.32
C HIS A 62 -8.26 55.96 -34.66
N VAL A 63 -7.72 56.96 -35.36
CA VAL A 63 -7.50 58.31 -34.87
C VAL A 63 -8.18 59.31 -35.80
N ARG A 64 -8.95 60.22 -35.21
CA ARG A 64 -9.50 61.39 -35.91
C ARG A 64 -9.13 62.68 -35.18
N LEU A 65 -8.43 63.57 -35.87
CA LEU A 65 -7.92 64.81 -35.31
C LEU A 65 -8.98 65.94 -35.45
N PRO A 66 -9.56 66.45 -34.35
CA PRO A 66 -10.48 67.58 -34.44
C PRO A 66 -9.76 68.85 -34.91
N MET A 67 -10.49 69.83 -35.42
CA MET A 67 -9.91 71.11 -35.87
C MET A 67 -9.18 71.89 -34.76
N ALA A 68 -9.49 71.58 -33.49
CA ALA A 68 -8.87 72.19 -32.32
C ALA A 68 -7.59 71.47 -31.87
N TYR A 69 -7.30 70.27 -32.38
CA TYR A 69 -6.10 69.50 -32.02
C TYR A 69 -4.82 70.27 -32.40
N PRO A 70 -3.80 70.37 -31.53
CA PRO A 70 -3.61 69.62 -30.27
C PRO A 70 -4.20 70.25 -29.00
N ARG A 71 -4.93 71.38 -29.10
CA ARG A 71 -5.60 72.01 -27.95
C ARG A 71 -6.83 71.24 -27.45
N ALA A 72 -7.24 70.20 -28.18
CA ALA A 72 -8.24 69.24 -27.78
C ALA A 72 -7.72 67.84 -28.11
N ALA A 73 -8.09 66.85 -27.30
CA ALA A 73 -7.70 65.46 -27.51
C ALA A 73 -8.24 64.92 -28.86
N PRO A 74 -7.52 63.98 -29.49
CA PRO A 74 -7.99 63.28 -30.67
C PRO A 74 -9.16 62.34 -30.33
N GLN A 75 -10.00 62.05 -31.31
CA GLN A 75 -11.01 61.00 -31.17
C GLN A 75 -10.34 59.65 -31.42
N LEU A 76 -10.38 58.79 -30.42
CA LEU A 76 -9.73 57.48 -30.43
C LEU A 76 -10.78 56.37 -30.44
N THR A 77 -10.57 55.38 -31.29
CA THR A 77 -11.28 54.09 -31.28
C THR A 77 -10.29 52.98 -31.58
N LEU A 78 -10.56 51.77 -31.10
CA LEU A 78 -9.77 50.59 -31.42
C LEU A 78 -10.57 49.73 -32.39
N GLU A 79 -9.96 49.42 -33.54
CA GLU A 79 -10.50 48.44 -34.48
C GLU A 79 -10.15 47.02 -34.03
N ASN A 80 -11.02 46.07 -34.36
CA ASN A 80 -10.84 44.68 -33.96
C ASN A 80 -9.50 44.14 -34.45
N GLY A 81 -8.66 43.81 -33.48
CA GLY A 81 -7.34 43.23 -33.67
C GLY A 81 -7.30 41.73 -33.45
N HIS A 82 -6.14 41.14 -33.70
CA HIS A 82 -5.84 39.76 -33.28
C HIS A 82 -5.21 39.79 -31.89
N GLY A 83 -5.60 38.85 -31.01
CA GLY A 83 -4.94 38.66 -29.71
C GLY A 83 -5.37 39.59 -28.58
N LEU A 84 -6.50 40.31 -28.72
CA LEU A 84 -7.11 41.06 -27.61
C LEU A 84 -8.59 40.72 -27.45
N SER A 85 -9.03 40.52 -26.21
CA SER A 85 -10.44 40.42 -25.86
C SER A 85 -11.11 41.80 -25.88
N GLU A 86 -12.44 41.82 -26.04
CA GLU A 86 -13.21 43.07 -26.03
C GLU A 86 -13.02 43.87 -24.73
N ALA A 87 -12.91 43.19 -23.58
CA ALA A 87 -12.62 43.83 -22.30
C ALA A 87 -11.23 44.49 -22.26
N GLN A 88 -10.22 43.84 -22.84
CA GLN A 88 -8.88 44.40 -22.95
C GLN A 88 -8.85 45.61 -23.89
N GLN A 89 -9.60 45.57 -25.00
CA GLN A 89 -9.74 46.72 -25.90
C GLN A 89 -10.42 47.91 -25.20
N HIS A 90 -11.50 47.68 -24.44
CA HIS A 90 -12.15 48.73 -23.66
C HIS A 90 -11.20 49.35 -22.61
N SER A 91 -10.43 48.52 -21.90
CA SER A 91 -9.45 48.99 -20.92
C SER A 91 -8.32 49.78 -21.58
N ALA A 92 -7.79 49.31 -22.71
CA ALA A 92 -6.79 50.02 -23.49
C ALA A 92 -7.31 51.38 -23.97
N LEU A 93 -8.52 51.42 -24.51
CA LEU A 93 -9.12 52.66 -25.00
C LEU A 93 -9.36 53.68 -23.87
N ALA A 94 -9.81 53.22 -22.70
CA ALA A 94 -9.98 54.09 -21.53
C ALA A 94 -8.63 54.70 -21.08
N MET A 95 -7.59 53.87 -21.04
CA MET A 95 -6.22 54.28 -20.71
C MET A 95 -5.69 55.31 -21.71
N LEU A 96 -5.87 55.09 -23.02
CA LEU A 96 -5.45 56.02 -24.06
C LEU A 96 -6.18 57.36 -23.99
N LYS A 97 -7.50 57.34 -23.72
CA LYS A 97 -8.28 58.57 -23.54
C LYS A 97 -7.79 59.35 -22.33
N GLN A 98 -7.50 58.68 -21.22
CA GLN A 98 -6.94 59.34 -20.04
C GLN A 98 -5.57 59.96 -20.34
N GLN A 99 -4.70 59.26 -21.07
CA GLN A 99 -3.41 59.80 -21.46
C GLN A 99 -3.53 60.97 -22.44
N ALA A 100 -4.48 60.92 -23.37
CA ALA A 100 -4.69 62.01 -24.32
C ALA A 100 -5.07 63.33 -23.62
N GLU A 101 -5.84 63.26 -22.52
CA GLU A 101 -6.19 64.45 -21.73
C GLU A 101 -4.97 65.09 -21.03
N THR A 102 -3.95 64.30 -20.66
CA THR A 102 -2.74 64.82 -20.00
C THR A 102 -1.77 65.47 -21.00
N LEU A 103 -1.87 65.10 -22.28
CA LEU A 103 -0.98 65.56 -23.36
C LEU A 103 -1.56 66.73 -24.15
N ILE A 104 -2.73 67.26 -23.77
CA ILE A 104 -3.35 68.41 -24.44
C ILE A 104 -2.37 69.59 -24.49
N GLY A 105 -2.23 70.16 -25.69
CA GLY A 105 -1.30 71.25 -25.98
C GLY A 105 -0.14 70.85 -26.91
N GLY A 106 0.11 69.55 -27.11
CA GLY A 106 1.16 69.05 -28.00
C GLY A 106 0.72 67.89 -28.91
N GLU A 107 1.58 67.57 -29.89
CA GLU A 107 1.51 66.34 -30.68
C GLU A 107 1.58 65.13 -29.75
N MET A 108 0.74 64.12 -29.94
CA MET A 108 0.57 63.03 -28.96
C MET A 108 0.27 61.67 -29.57
N VAL A 109 -0.03 61.59 -30.87
CA VAL A 109 -0.49 60.33 -31.48
C VAL A 109 0.60 59.26 -31.42
N TYR A 110 1.86 59.66 -31.61
CA TYR A 110 3.00 58.74 -31.49
C TYR A 110 3.11 58.18 -30.07
N GLU A 111 3.04 59.02 -29.04
CA GLU A 111 3.11 58.58 -27.65
C GLU A 111 1.97 57.63 -27.29
N LEU A 112 0.75 57.91 -27.76
CA LEU A 112 -0.41 57.04 -27.58
C LEU A 112 -0.21 55.68 -28.27
N ALA A 113 0.39 55.65 -29.46
CA ALA A 113 0.69 54.40 -30.16
C ALA A 113 1.74 53.55 -29.42
N ILE A 114 2.78 54.19 -28.86
CA ILE A 114 3.79 53.50 -28.03
C ILE A 114 3.16 52.95 -26.75
N LEU A 115 2.35 53.76 -26.05
CA LEU A 115 1.65 53.32 -24.85
C LEU A 115 0.71 52.14 -25.12
N LEU A 116 0.03 52.13 -26.27
CA LEU A 116 -0.77 50.98 -26.68
C LEU A 116 0.10 49.74 -26.93
N SER A 117 1.26 49.89 -27.58
CA SER A 117 2.22 48.80 -27.81
C SER A 117 2.68 48.15 -26.51
N GLU A 118 2.99 48.96 -25.50
CA GLU A 118 3.40 48.48 -24.17
C GLU A 118 2.26 47.76 -23.44
N TYR A 119 1.05 48.30 -23.51
CA TYR A 119 -0.13 47.69 -22.91
C TYR A 119 -0.43 46.31 -23.50
N ILE A 120 -0.44 46.19 -24.84
CA ILE A 120 -0.73 44.91 -25.51
C ILE A 120 0.38 43.89 -25.28
N THR A 121 1.64 44.33 -25.13
CA THR A 121 2.77 43.46 -24.76
C THR A 121 2.54 42.89 -23.36
N THR A 122 2.39 43.75 -22.36
CA THR A 122 2.25 43.36 -20.95
C THR A 122 1.06 42.41 -20.73
N THR A 123 -0.07 42.74 -21.36
CA THR A 123 -1.30 41.96 -21.22
C THR A 123 -1.18 40.56 -21.84
N ASN A 124 -0.51 40.43 -22.99
CA ASN A 124 -0.34 39.15 -23.66
C ASN A 124 0.79 38.30 -23.06
N SER A 125 1.89 38.92 -22.63
CA SER A 125 2.97 38.21 -21.91
C SER A 125 2.44 37.64 -20.59
N ALA A 126 1.63 38.39 -19.83
CA ALA A 126 0.98 37.86 -18.62
C ALA A 126 0.03 36.69 -18.93
N ALA A 127 -0.74 36.77 -20.02
CA ALA A 127 -1.61 35.67 -20.45
C ALA A 127 -0.83 34.42 -20.90
N GLN A 128 0.37 34.59 -21.47
CA GLN A 128 1.26 33.49 -21.82
C GLN A 128 1.87 32.83 -20.58
N VAL A 129 2.31 33.63 -19.59
CA VAL A 129 2.81 33.11 -18.31
C VAL A 129 1.71 32.38 -17.52
N ALA A 130 0.48 32.88 -17.58
CA ALA A 130 -0.67 32.28 -16.89
C ALA A 130 -1.19 30.98 -17.54
N ARG A 131 -0.84 30.71 -18.81
CA ARG A 131 -1.17 29.45 -19.48
C ARG A 131 0.03 28.51 -19.40
N PRO A 132 0.01 27.48 -18.55
CA PRO A 132 1.11 26.53 -18.51
C PRO A 132 1.28 25.92 -19.91
N SER A 133 2.50 26.05 -20.44
CA SER A 133 2.86 25.47 -21.74
C SER A 133 2.48 23.99 -21.74
N PHE A 134 2.06 23.47 -22.90
CA PHE A 134 1.70 22.05 -23.06
C PHE A 134 2.80 21.12 -22.52
N HIS A 135 4.07 21.51 -22.69
CA HIS A 135 5.21 20.79 -22.14
C HIS A 135 5.20 20.73 -20.60
N GLN A 136 4.87 21.85 -19.96
CA GLN A 136 4.79 21.93 -18.50
C GLN A 136 3.65 21.07 -17.94
N GLN A 137 2.49 21.05 -18.61
CA GLN A 137 1.38 20.16 -18.23
C GLN A 137 1.76 18.68 -18.39
N MET A 138 2.51 18.33 -19.43
CA MET A 138 3.02 16.96 -19.59
C MET A 138 3.99 16.56 -18.48
N VAL A 139 4.93 17.44 -18.13
CA VAL A 139 5.91 17.21 -17.05
C VAL A 139 5.20 17.05 -15.70
N GLU A 140 4.22 17.89 -15.40
CA GLU A 140 3.44 17.81 -14.17
C GLU A 140 2.64 16.50 -14.08
N ARG A 141 2.02 16.08 -15.19
CA ARG A 141 1.30 14.80 -15.28
C ARG A 141 2.23 13.61 -15.08
N GLU A 142 3.43 13.66 -15.65
CA GLU A 142 4.43 12.60 -15.48
C GLU A 142 4.93 12.52 -14.03
N GLN A 143 5.21 13.67 -13.40
CA GLN A 143 5.64 13.72 -12.00
C GLN A 143 4.56 13.20 -11.05
N ALA A 144 3.30 13.61 -11.23
CA ALA A 144 2.17 13.10 -10.46
C ALA A 144 2.01 11.58 -10.65
N GLY A 145 2.17 11.08 -11.88
CA GLY A 145 2.15 9.65 -12.16
C GLY A 145 3.25 8.87 -11.44
N ARG A 146 4.48 9.39 -11.43
CA ARG A 146 5.61 8.79 -10.71
C ARG A 146 5.38 8.75 -9.20
N GLN A 147 4.84 9.84 -8.62
CA GLN A 147 4.51 9.90 -7.19
C GLN A 147 3.45 8.87 -6.81
N ALA A 148 2.36 8.76 -7.58
CA ALA A 148 1.31 7.79 -7.32
C ALA A 148 1.81 6.32 -7.37
N ILE A 149 2.73 6.00 -8.29
CA ILE A 149 3.36 4.68 -8.35
C ILE A 149 4.20 4.42 -7.09
N MET A 150 5.03 5.39 -6.69
CA MET A 150 5.88 5.28 -5.50
C MET A 150 5.06 5.09 -4.22
N GLU A 151 3.96 5.83 -4.06
CA GLU A 151 3.05 5.69 -2.92
C GLU A 151 2.41 4.30 -2.87
N ARG A 152 1.92 3.81 -4.01
CA ARG A 152 1.32 2.48 -4.12
C ARG A 152 2.33 1.37 -3.81
N GLU A 153 3.57 1.51 -4.27
CA GLU A 153 4.63 0.57 -3.93
C GLU A 153 4.97 0.58 -2.44
N ALA A 154 5.04 1.77 -1.83
CA ALA A 154 5.33 1.91 -0.40
C ALA A 154 4.22 1.28 0.45
N GLU A 155 2.96 1.51 0.09
CA GLU A 155 1.81 0.89 0.76
C GLU A 155 1.82 -0.63 0.64
N LEU A 156 2.09 -1.16 -0.57
CA LEU A 156 2.19 -2.61 -0.79
C LEU A 156 3.34 -3.23 0.04
N ARG A 157 4.49 -2.55 0.14
CA ARG A 157 5.61 -2.99 0.99
C ARG A 157 5.21 -3.01 2.46
N ARG A 158 4.49 -1.99 2.94
CA ARG A 158 4.02 -1.91 4.33
C ARG A 158 3.05 -3.04 4.65
N LEU A 159 2.07 -3.31 3.77
CA LEU A 159 1.12 -4.41 3.94
C LEU A 159 1.82 -5.78 3.96
N LYS A 160 2.79 -6.01 3.07
CA LYS A 160 3.58 -7.25 3.06
C LYS A 160 4.39 -7.43 4.35
N GLN A 161 4.99 -6.35 4.87
CA GLN A 161 5.72 -6.41 6.13
C GLN A 161 4.79 -6.72 7.31
N GLN A 162 3.61 -6.11 7.36
CA GLN A 162 2.61 -6.39 8.39
C GLN A 162 2.16 -7.85 8.35
N ALA A 163 1.78 -8.36 7.18
CA ALA A 163 1.38 -9.76 7.02
C ALA A 163 2.49 -10.74 7.43
N TYR A 164 3.75 -10.44 7.09
CA TYR A 164 4.89 -11.26 7.50
C TYR A 164 5.07 -11.28 9.02
N VAL A 165 4.94 -10.13 9.69
CA VAL A 165 5.03 -10.06 11.16
C VAL A 165 3.91 -10.86 11.83
N GLU A 166 2.67 -10.72 11.35
CA GLU A 166 1.52 -11.46 11.86
C GLU A 166 1.71 -12.98 11.71
N GLU A 167 2.20 -13.44 10.56
CA GLU A 167 2.50 -14.86 10.32
C GLU A 167 3.58 -15.39 11.29
N GLN A 168 4.63 -14.60 11.54
CA GLN A 168 5.67 -14.98 12.50
C GLN A 168 5.12 -15.06 13.92
N GLU A 169 4.26 -14.12 14.34
CA GLU A 169 3.63 -14.14 15.65
C GLU A 169 2.68 -15.34 15.84
N GLU A 170 1.94 -15.72 14.80
CA GLU A 170 1.13 -16.93 14.80
C GLU A 170 1.99 -18.19 14.92
N LEU A 171 3.06 -18.29 14.13
CA LEU A 171 3.97 -19.42 14.19
C LEU A 171 4.62 -19.54 15.56
N GLN A 172 5.08 -18.43 16.15
CA GLN A 172 5.62 -18.41 17.50
C GLN A 172 4.59 -18.84 18.55
N ARG A 173 3.34 -18.40 18.43
CA ARG A 173 2.26 -18.87 19.32
C ARG A 173 2.05 -20.37 19.23
N ARG A 174 2.02 -20.94 18.02
CA ARG A 174 1.86 -22.39 17.81
C ARG A 174 3.03 -23.18 18.40
N ILE A 175 4.27 -22.71 18.20
CA ILE A 175 5.47 -23.33 18.79
C ILE A 175 5.39 -23.32 20.32
N ARG A 176 5.07 -22.17 20.94
CA ARG A 176 4.96 -22.07 22.41
C ARG A 176 3.89 -23.01 22.98
N ALA A 177 2.74 -23.10 22.32
CA ALA A 177 1.67 -24.01 22.73
C ALA A 177 2.11 -25.49 22.65
N GLU A 178 2.80 -25.89 21.58
CA GLU A 178 3.29 -27.25 21.41
C GLU A 178 4.40 -27.60 22.42
N VAL A 179 5.33 -26.66 22.70
CA VAL A 179 6.36 -26.83 23.73
C VAL A 179 5.73 -27.00 25.11
N ALA A 180 4.75 -26.16 25.47
CA ALA A 180 4.04 -26.27 26.74
C ALA A 180 3.31 -27.62 26.88
N ARG A 181 2.65 -28.08 25.81
CA ARG A 181 1.97 -29.39 25.79
C ARG A 181 2.95 -30.53 26.04
N LYS A 182 4.09 -30.54 25.34
CA LYS A 182 5.13 -31.56 25.53
C LYS A 182 5.72 -31.53 26.94
N GLN A 183 5.98 -30.34 27.50
CA GLN A 183 6.46 -30.21 28.88
C GLN A 183 5.46 -30.79 29.90
N GLN A 184 4.16 -30.53 29.73
CA GLN A 184 3.13 -31.10 30.61
C GLN A 184 3.05 -32.63 30.51
N GLN A 185 3.20 -33.18 29.31
CA GLN A 185 3.25 -34.65 29.11
C GLN A 185 4.45 -35.26 29.83
N LEU A 186 5.65 -34.68 29.66
CA LEU A 186 6.86 -35.16 30.33
C LEU A 186 6.70 -35.15 31.86
N LEU A 187 6.19 -34.06 32.44
CA LEU A 187 5.95 -33.98 33.89
C LEU A 187 4.93 -35.02 34.37
N SER A 188 3.87 -35.28 33.59
CA SER A 188 2.88 -36.30 33.94
C SER A 188 3.44 -37.71 33.85
N ASP A 189 4.26 -37.99 32.84
CA ASP A 189 4.94 -39.28 32.69
C ASP A 189 5.99 -39.51 33.79
N GLU A 190 6.74 -38.48 34.19
CA GLU A 190 7.64 -38.53 35.35
C GLU A 190 6.88 -38.82 36.65
N GLN A 191 5.71 -38.20 36.86
CA GLN A 191 4.86 -38.48 38.03
C GLN A 191 4.34 -39.93 38.03
N ARG A 192 3.93 -40.44 36.86
CA ARG A 192 3.51 -41.84 36.70
C ARG A 192 4.64 -42.81 37.00
N GLN A 193 5.85 -42.54 36.51
CA GLN A 193 7.03 -43.36 36.81
C GLN A 193 7.39 -43.35 38.29
N ARG A 194 7.32 -42.19 38.97
CA ARG A 194 7.55 -42.12 40.43
C ARG A 194 6.53 -42.95 41.21
N HIS A 195 5.25 -42.87 40.85
CA HIS A 195 4.20 -43.68 41.49
C HIS A 195 4.39 -45.18 41.22
N LEU A 196 4.83 -45.57 40.02
CA LEU A 196 5.17 -46.96 39.72
C LEU A 196 6.35 -47.47 40.57
N ASN A 197 7.39 -46.65 40.74
CA ASN A 197 8.54 -47.00 41.56
C ASN A 197 8.18 -47.10 43.05
N ASP A 198 7.36 -46.19 43.59
CA ASP A 198 6.89 -46.23 44.98
C ASP A 198 6.03 -47.47 45.28
N VAL A 199 5.17 -47.87 44.33
CA VAL A 199 4.43 -49.14 44.40
C VAL A 199 5.37 -50.35 44.36
N THR A 200 6.42 -50.30 43.54
CA THR A 200 7.41 -51.39 43.41
C THR A 200 8.23 -51.55 44.69
N ASP A 201 8.64 -50.45 45.33
CA ASP A 201 9.34 -50.45 46.61
C ASP A 201 8.43 -50.92 47.76
N ALA A 202 7.15 -50.56 47.74
CA ALA A 202 6.17 -51.09 48.69
C ALA A 202 5.95 -52.60 48.52
N VAL A 203 5.95 -53.11 47.28
CA VAL A 203 5.90 -54.55 46.98
C VAL A 203 7.17 -55.26 47.45
N HIS A 204 8.36 -54.69 47.24
CA HIS A 204 9.61 -55.25 47.76
C HIS A 204 9.68 -55.23 49.30
N SER A 205 9.11 -54.23 49.96
CA SER A 205 8.99 -54.16 51.42
C SER A 205 8.05 -55.23 51.99
N VAL A 206 6.96 -55.56 51.30
CA VAL A 206 6.05 -56.68 51.66
C VAL A 206 6.69 -58.05 51.37
N ALA A 207 7.45 -58.18 50.28
CA ALA A 207 8.16 -59.40 49.92
C ALA A 207 9.36 -59.71 50.84
N GLY A 208 9.94 -58.71 51.52
CA GLY A 208 11.08 -58.85 52.43
C GLY A 208 10.82 -59.57 53.76
N LYS A 209 9.69 -60.27 53.92
CA LYS A 209 9.33 -61.00 55.17
C LYS A 209 9.04 -62.49 55.02
N TRP A 210 9.27 -63.10 53.85
CA TRP A 210 9.11 -64.54 53.65
C TRP A 210 10.36 -65.17 53.02
N ALA A 211 10.59 -66.44 53.34
CA ALA A 211 11.89 -67.12 53.36
C ALA A 211 12.60 -67.27 52.00
N GLU A 212 13.94 -67.36 52.08
CA GLU A 212 14.84 -67.75 51.00
C GLU A 212 14.33 -69.00 50.27
N GLY A 213 14.07 -68.88 48.96
CA GLY A 213 13.90 -70.02 48.05
C GLY A 213 12.59 -70.10 47.27
N ILE A 214 11.57 -69.29 47.58
CA ILE A 214 10.28 -69.34 46.86
C ILE A 214 10.27 -68.29 45.75
N GLN A 215 10.14 -68.72 44.49
CA GLN A 215 9.92 -67.81 43.36
C GLN A 215 8.43 -67.51 43.22
N LEU A 216 8.06 -66.24 43.03
CA LEU A 216 6.67 -65.85 42.81
C LEU A 216 6.44 -65.52 41.33
N LEU A 217 5.38 -66.08 40.75
CA LEU A 217 4.92 -65.76 39.39
C LEU A 217 3.58 -65.02 39.48
N LYS A 218 3.54 -63.83 38.87
CA LYS A 218 2.34 -62.99 38.81
C LYS A 218 1.76 -62.97 37.40
N PHE A 219 0.46 -63.21 37.30
CA PHE A 219 -0.31 -63.15 36.07
C PHE A 219 -0.95 -61.77 35.89
N GLU A 220 -0.96 -61.27 34.66
CA GLU A 220 -1.63 -59.99 34.32
C GLU A 220 -3.16 -60.06 34.42
N LYS A 221 -3.73 -61.25 34.29
CA LYS A 221 -5.17 -61.50 34.39
C LYS A 221 -5.44 -62.55 35.48
N PRO A 222 -6.53 -62.41 36.25
CA PRO A 222 -6.89 -63.39 37.26
C PRO A 222 -7.18 -64.75 36.61
N ILE A 223 -6.68 -65.81 37.24
CA ILE A 223 -6.82 -67.21 36.79
C ILE A 223 -7.72 -67.98 37.75
N LEU A 224 -8.49 -68.93 37.20
CA LEU A 224 -9.33 -69.87 37.91
C LEU A 224 -8.88 -71.30 37.56
N LEU A 225 -8.55 -72.11 38.56
CA LEU A 225 -7.99 -73.45 38.39
C LEU A 225 -9.03 -74.48 37.92
N ASP A 226 -10.18 -74.54 38.58
CA ASP A 226 -11.28 -75.42 38.20
C ASP A 226 -12.62 -74.66 38.17
N PRO A 227 -13.23 -74.49 36.97
CA PRO A 227 -14.55 -73.86 36.84
C PRO A 227 -15.69 -74.65 37.49
N GLN A 228 -15.55 -75.97 37.70
CA GLN A 228 -16.61 -76.83 38.24
C GLN A 228 -16.54 -76.98 39.76
N MET A 229 -15.36 -76.77 40.35
CA MET A 229 -15.11 -76.79 41.79
C MET A 229 -14.90 -75.35 42.28
N ALA A 230 -15.97 -74.55 42.27
CA ALA A 230 -15.98 -73.11 42.58
C ALA A 230 -15.73 -72.78 44.08
N ARG A 231 -14.89 -73.54 44.77
CA ARG A 231 -14.36 -73.16 46.08
C ARG A 231 -13.05 -72.38 45.96
N ASP A 232 -12.34 -72.54 44.85
CA ASP A 232 -11.07 -71.86 44.63
C ASP A 232 -11.32 -70.51 43.97
N GLY A 233 -11.01 -69.44 44.69
CA GLY A 233 -11.16 -68.08 44.21
C GLY A 233 -10.25 -67.78 43.01
N TRP A 234 -10.46 -66.61 42.42
CA TRP A 234 -9.54 -66.06 41.43
C TRP A 234 -8.21 -65.70 42.10
N PHE A 235 -7.10 -66.10 41.50
CA PHE A 235 -5.77 -65.71 41.97
C PHE A 235 -4.97 -65.03 40.85
N THR A 236 -4.02 -64.19 41.27
CA THR A 236 -3.09 -63.51 40.35
C THR A 236 -1.65 -63.85 40.61
N THR A 237 -1.31 -64.35 41.80
CA THR A 237 0.06 -64.67 42.18
C THR A 237 0.15 -66.11 42.66
N VAL A 238 1.18 -66.80 42.21
CA VAL A 238 1.48 -68.18 42.58
C VAL A 238 2.92 -68.29 43.04
N ALA A 239 3.15 -69.11 44.05
CA ALA A 239 4.48 -69.52 44.49
C ALA A 239 4.92 -70.75 43.69
N LEU A 240 6.18 -70.74 43.26
CA LEU A 240 6.82 -71.79 42.50
C LEU A 240 7.86 -72.50 43.38
N GLU A 241 7.78 -73.83 43.40
CA GLU A 241 8.75 -74.74 43.97
C GLU A 241 9.36 -75.61 42.87
N GLU A 242 10.62 -76.01 43.05
CA GLU A 242 11.32 -76.89 42.10
C GLU A 242 10.59 -78.24 42.01
N SER A 243 10.12 -78.60 40.81
CA SER A 243 9.42 -79.87 40.62
C SER A 243 10.43 -81.02 40.51
N SER A 244 10.07 -82.18 41.03
CA SER A 244 10.83 -83.42 40.83
C SER A 244 10.58 -84.06 39.46
N ILE A 245 9.70 -83.47 38.66
CA ILE A 245 9.36 -83.89 37.30
C ILE A 245 10.25 -83.11 36.32
N GLY A 246 11.13 -83.81 35.59
CA GLY A 246 11.93 -83.22 34.52
C GLY A 246 11.30 -83.46 33.14
N ASP A 247 11.23 -82.42 32.32
CA ASP A 247 10.89 -82.51 30.89
C ASP A 247 12.09 -82.00 30.06
N SER A 248 12.37 -82.68 28.95
CA SER A 248 13.43 -82.28 28.00
C SER A 248 13.11 -80.99 27.23
N LEU A 249 11.84 -80.58 27.18
CA LEU A 249 11.37 -79.44 26.39
C LEU A 249 10.95 -78.22 27.22
N CYS A 250 10.82 -78.34 28.54
CA CYS A 250 10.40 -77.24 29.41
C CYS A 250 10.91 -77.35 30.85
N THR A 251 10.91 -76.23 31.55
CA THR A 251 11.13 -76.22 33.00
C THR A 251 9.78 -76.38 33.70
N VAL A 252 9.71 -77.35 34.62
CA VAL A 252 8.48 -77.70 35.34
C VAL A 252 8.59 -77.25 36.78
N PHE A 253 7.56 -76.54 37.26
CA PHE A 253 7.46 -76.08 38.65
C PHE A 253 6.18 -76.62 39.28
N ASP A 254 6.28 -76.96 40.57
CA ASP A 254 5.10 -77.16 41.39
C ASP A 254 4.63 -75.79 41.88
N ALA A 255 3.35 -75.47 41.69
CA ALA A 255 2.80 -74.17 41.98
C ALA A 255 1.58 -74.24 42.90
N TYR A 256 1.45 -73.21 43.74
CA TYR A 256 0.27 -73.00 44.56
C TYR A 256 -0.09 -71.51 44.65
N PRO A 257 -1.38 -71.14 44.68
CA PRO A 257 -1.81 -69.75 44.73
C PRO A 257 -1.53 -69.13 46.10
N THR A 258 -0.97 -67.91 46.11
CA THR A 258 -0.62 -67.20 47.37
C THR A 258 -1.70 -66.21 47.81
N ASP A 259 -2.57 -65.80 46.89
CA ASP A 259 -3.54 -64.72 47.10
C ASP A 259 -4.91 -65.22 47.57
N LEU A 260 -5.09 -66.54 47.74
CA LEU A 260 -6.33 -67.14 48.22
C LEU A 260 -6.44 -66.99 49.75
N VAL A 261 -7.30 -66.07 50.18
CA VAL A 261 -7.60 -65.86 51.60
C VAL A 261 -8.31 -67.11 52.16
N GLY A 262 -7.61 -67.89 52.98
CA GLY A 262 -8.17 -69.06 53.69
C GLY A 262 -7.85 -70.43 53.08
N ALA A 263 -7.00 -70.52 52.05
CA ALA A 263 -6.48 -71.79 51.57
C ALA A 263 -5.50 -72.34 52.62
N SER A 264 -5.94 -73.35 53.36
CA SER A 264 -5.03 -74.27 54.03
C SER A 264 -4.10 -74.85 52.96
N THR A 265 -2.83 -75.09 53.30
CA THR A 265 -1.80 -75.74 52.49
C THR A 265 -2.17 -77.21 52.18
N HIS A 266 -3.37 -77.45 51.67
CA HIS A 266 -3.84 -78.74 51.23
C HIS A 266 -3.12 -79.07 49.92
N LEU A 267 -2.58 -80.30 49.85
CA LEU A 267 -1.99 -80.83 48.62
C LEU A 267 -2.95 -80.83 47.42
N SER A 268 -4.26 -80.62 47.63
CA SER A 268 -5.28 -80.57 46.59
C SER A 268 -5.16 -79.38 45.65
N ASP A 269 -4.52 -78.30 46.08
CA ASP A 269 -4.53 -77.01 45.36
C ASP A 269 -3.17 -76.77 44.65
N ARG A 270 -2.31 -77.80 44.64
CA ARG A 270 -1.04 -77.80 43.92
C ARG A 270 -1.29 -78.18 42.47
N PHE A 271 -0.74 -77.39 41.57
CA PHE A 271 -0.79 -77.64 40.14
C PHE A 271 0.58 -77.43 39.52
N THR A 272 0.77 -77.94 38.31
CA THR A 272 2.06 -77.89 37.63
C THR A 272 2.09 -76.72 36.66
N VAL A 273 3.15 -75.91 36.73
CA VAL A 273 3.44 -74.85 35.76
C VAL A 273 4.57 -75.31 34.86
N GLN A 274 4.31 -75.35 33.55
CA GLN A 274 5.32 -75.65 32.54
C GLN A 274 5.74 -74.36 31.83
N CYS A 275 7.02 -74.04 31.92
CA CYS A 275 7.62 -72.86 31.32
C CYS A 275 8.37 -73.24 30.04
N PHE A 276 7.89 -72.77 28.89
CA PHE A 276 8.53 -72.96 27.59
C PHE A 276 9.15 -71.66 27.11
N THR A 277 10.40 -71.72 26.66
CA THR A 277 11.06 -70.60 25.99
C THR A 277 10.91 -70.77 24.48
N VAL A 278 10.06 -69.95 23.87
CA VAL A 278 9.92 -69.94 22.41
C VAL A 278 10.93 -68.98 21.81
N THR A 279 12.00 -69.51 21.21
CA THR A 279 13.09 -68.72 20.60
C THR A 279 12.85 -68.38 19.12
N ALA A 280 11.78 -68.89 18.53
CA ALA A 280 11.47 -68.67 17.13
C ALA A 280 10.75 -67.33 16.90
N LEU A 281 11.31 -66.47 16.02
CA LEU A 281 10.84 -65.10 15.78
C LEU A 281 9.35 -64.97 15.40
N HIS A 282 8.72 -66.05 14.93
CA HIS A 282 7.35 -66.03 14.37
C HIS A 282 6.23 -66.29 15.40
N TYR A 283 6.57 -66.46 16.69
CA TYR A 283 5.62 -66.71 17.79
C TYR A 283 5.67 -65.67 18.92
N LEU A 284 6.35 -64.53 18.73
CA LEU A 284 6.59 -63.45 19.71
C LEU A 284 5.36 -62.59 20.09
N LYS A 285 4.13 -63.11 19.96
CA LYS A 285 2.92 -62.44 20.47
C LYS A 285 2.46 -63.17 21.72
N ASP A 286 2.02 -62.45 22.75
CA ASP A 286 1.60 -62.95 24.07
C ASP A 286 0.52 -64.06 24.04
N GLN A 287 -0.10 -64.28 22.87
CA GLN A 287 -1.14 -65.27 22.63
C GLN A 287 -0.61 -66.58 22.04
N GLY A 288 0.70 -66.72 21.78
CA GLY A 288 1.30 -67.93 21.19
C GLY A 288 0.80 -68.29 19.79
N ARG A 289 0.13 -67.36 19.09
CA ARG A 289 -0.43 -67.61 17.75
C ARG A 289 0.57 -67.23 16.66
N ARG A 290 0.69 -68.11 15.67
CA ARG A 290 1.49 -67.90 14.45
C ARG A 290 1.02 -66.63 13.74
N GLN A 291 1.95 -65.73 13.45
CA GLN A 291 1.69 -64.57 12.61
C GLN A 291 1.51 -65.07 11.17
N MET A 292 0.26 -65.09 10.69
CA MET A 292 -0.06 -65.21 9.25
C MET A 292 0.24 -63.88 8.57
#